data_AF-A0A8T3LT90-F1
#
_entry.id   AF-A0A8T3LT90-F1
#
_cell.length_a   1.000
_cell.length_b   1.000
_cell.length_c   1.000
_cell.angle_alpha   90.00
_cell.angle_beta   90.00
_cell.angle_gamma   90.00
#
_symmetry.space_group_name_H-M   'P 1'
#
loop_
_entity.id
_entity.type
_entity.pdbx_description
1 polymer ?
#
loop_
_entity_poly.entity_id
_entity_poly.type
_entity_poly.pdbx_seq_one_letter_code
_entity_poly.pdbx_strand_id
1 'polypeptide(L)'
;GKPEAGDVRKRKKTLPLVWALENAPEADRDRLNAIYLDGIRATDGRGPQPTAATPMTDDEVSEVLTILDRCGAREHALSEARRYRDRSLEHLELLPCRPDGKRDLADLVRSVIAA
;
A
#
# COMPACT_ATOMS: atom_id res chain seq x y z
N GLY A 1 1.95 -6.65 -17.13
CA GLY A 1 2.18 -7.17 -15.77
C GLY A 1 3.46 -6.58 -15.23
N LYS A 2 3.42 -5.94 -14.05
CA LYS A 2 4.64 -5.58 -13.32
C LYS A 2 5.12 -6.82 -12.55
N PRO A 3 6.41 -6.91 -12.21
CA PRO A 3 6.89 -7.95 -11.31
C PRO A 3 6.10 -7.87 -9.99
N GLU A 4 5.70 -9.03 -9.49
CA GLU A 4 5.03 -9.21 -8.21
C GLU A 4 5.82 -8.54 -7.07
N ALA A 5 5.16 -8.10 -6.01
CA ALA A 5 5.80 -7.51 -4.83
C ALA A 5 6.82 -6.36 -5.12
N GLY A 6 6.68 -5.65 -6.25
CA GLY A 6 7.67 -4.68 -6.70
C GLY A 6 7.91 -3.51 -5.73
N ASP A 7 6.94 -3.16 -4.90
CA ASP A 7 7.09 -2.14 -3.87
C ASP A 7 7.84 -2.68 -2.63
N VAL A 8 7.61 -3.94 -2.24
CA VAL A 8 8.35 -4.63 -1.17
C VAL A 8 9.82 -4.79 -1.57
N ARG A 9 10.10 -5.29 -2.78
CA ARG A 9 11.47 -5.40 -3.32
C ARG A 9 12.22 -4.08 -3.37
N LYS A 10 11.50 -2.96 -3.50
CA LYS A 10 12.05 -1.60 -3.49
C LYS A 10 12.08 -0.97 -2.09
N ARG A 11 11.71 -1.72 -1.05
CA ARG A 11 11.59 -1.29 0.35
C ARG A 11 10.72 -0.04 0.52
N LYS A 12 9.68 0.10 -0.31
CA LYS A 12 8.75 1.22 -0.19
C LYS A 12 7.88 1.07 1.06
N LYS A 13 7.66 2.19 1.75
CA LYS A 13 6.78 2.29 2.92
C LYS A 13 5.35 2.60 2.49
N THR A 14 4.68 1.62 1.90
CA THR A 14 3.28 1.72 1.48
C THR A 14 2.33 1.55 2.67
N LEU A 15 1.05 1.88 2.49
CA LEU A 15 0.04 1.82 3.56
C LEU A 15 0.01 0.47 4.31
N PRO A 16 0.00 -0.71 3.66
CA PRO A 16 0.05 -1.98 4.39
C PRO A 16 1.27 -2.11 5.32
N LEU A 17 2.46 -1.67 4.88
CA LEU A 17 3.66 -1.77 5.70
C LEU A 17 3.60 -0.82 6.91
N VAL A 18 3.19 0.43 6.69
CA VAL A 18 3.07 1.41 7.78
C VAL A 18 2.09 0.91 8.83
N TRP A 19 0.93 0.41 8.40
CA TRP A 19 -0.07 -0.16 9.30
C TRP A 19 0.47 -1.37 10.07
N ALA A 20 1.21 -2.27 9.42
CA ALA A 20 1.81 -3.43 10.08
C ALA A 20 2.86 -3.03 11.13
N LEU A 21 3.68 -2.02 10.86
CA LEU A 21 4.66 -1.50 11.83
C LEU A 21 3.99 -0.89 13.07
N GLU A 22 2.74 -0.42 12.95
CA GLU A 22 1.96 0.12 14.06
C GLU A 22 1.18 -0.96 14.84
N ASN A 23 0.64 -1.96 14.14
CA ASN A 23 -0.40 -2.85 14.69
C ASN A 23 0.00 -4.33 14.81
N ALA A 24 1.09 -4.78 14.15
CA ALA A 24 1.51 -6.17 14.24
C ALA A 24 2.11 -6.50 15.63
N PRO A 25 2.15 -7.80 16.01
CA PRO A 25 2.88 -8.24 17.20
C PRO A 25 4.34 -7.77 17.19
N GLU A 26 4.94 -7.60 18.37
CA GLU A 26 6.31 -7.09 18.52
C GLU A 26 7.34 -7.83 17.66
N ALA A 27 7.32 -9.17 17.70
CA ALA A 27 8.21 -10.00 16.88
C ALA A 27 8.10 -9.73 15.37
N ASP A 28 6.90 -9.44 14.88
CA ASP A 28 6.65 -9.15 13.47
C ASP A 28 7.14 -7.74 13.10
N ARG A 29 6.93 -6.77 13.99
CA ARG A 29 7.45 -5.41 13.79
C ARG A 29 8.98 -5.40 13.78
N ASP A 30 9.61 -6.11 14.70
CA ASP A 30 11.07 -6.23 14.76
C ASP A 30 11.61 -6.90 13.50
N ARG A 31 10.93 -7.94 13.02
CA ARG A 31 11.32 -8.62 11.79
C ARG A 31 11.17 -7.71 10.56
N LEU A 32 10.05 -7.00 10.43
CA LEU A 32 9.85 -6.01 9.36
C LEU A 32 10.91 -4.91 9.42
N ASN A 33 11.22 -4.38 10.61
CA ASN A 33 12.26 -3.38 10.78
C ASN A 33 13.64 -3.89 10.35
N ALA A 34 13.99 -5.13 10.72
CA ALA A 34 15.27 -5.75 10.31
C ALA A 34 15.37 -5.88 8.78
N ILE A 35 14.32 -6.35 8.10
CA ILE A 35 14.30 -6.53 6.64
C ILE A 35 14.38 -5.16 5.90
N TYR A 36 13.80 -4.12 6.49
CA TYR A 36 13.74 -2.78 5.90
C TYR A 36 14.88 -1.85 6.33
N LEU A 37 15.78 -2.29 7.21
CA LEU A 37 16.91 -1.50 7.72
C LEU A 37 17.91 -1.15 6.61
N ASP A 38 18.24 -2.10 5.73
CA ASP A 38 19.29 -2.00 4.70
C ASP A 38 18.87 -1.21 3.45
N GLY A 39 18.14 -0.10 3.62
CA GLY A 39 17.58 0.60 2.47
C GLY A 39 16.76 1.83 2.79
N ILE A 40 17.24 2.69 3.70
CA ILE A 40 16.69 4.04 3.87
C ILE A 40 16.91 4.81 2.56
N ARG A 41 15.96 4.67 1.64
CA ARG A 41 15.85 5.51 0.46
C ARG A 41 15.04 6.72 0.86
N ALA A 42 15.62 7.90 0.76
CA ALA A 42 14.82 9.11 0.84
C ALA A 42 13.79 9.09 -0.29
N THR A 43 12.53 9.17 0.09
CA THR A 43 11.38 9.07 -0.81
C THR A 43 11.16 10.33 -1.64
N ASP A 44 11.90 11.40 -1.36
CA ASP A 44 11.84 12.72 -2.01
C ASP A 44 13.02 12.99 -2.96
N GLY A 45 13.93 12.02 -3.13
CA GLY A 45 15.12 12.15 -3.98
C GLY A 45 16.24 13.04 -3.42
N ARG A 46 16.15 13.51 -2.16
CA ARG A 46 17.15 14.40 -1.54
C ARG A 46 18.07 13.72 -0.53
N GLY A 47 17.81 12.48 -0.18
CA GLY A 47 18.70 11.71 0.71
C GLY A 47 19.89 11.10 -0.02
N PRO A 48 20.84 10.56 0.74
CA PRO A 48 22.02 9.94 0.16
C PRO A 48 21.62 8.91 -0.91
N GLN A 49 22.30 8.96 -2.06
CA GLN A 49 22.19 7.95 -3.09
C GLN A 49 22.44 6.60 -2.41
N PRO A 50 21.54 5.60 -2.56
CA PRO A 50 21.74 4.34 -1.86
C PRO A 50 23.10 3.78 -2.25
N THR A 51 24.01 3.63 -1.29
CA THR A 51 25.10 2.66 -1.41
C THR A 51 24.43 1.36 -1.78
N ALA A 52 24.80 0.77 -2.93
CA ALA A 52 24.09 -0.34 -3.59
C ALA A 52 23.40 -1.27 -2.58
N ALA A 53 22.15 -0.96 -2.24
CA ALA A 53 21.45 -1.66 -1.17
C ALA A 53 21.35 -3.11 -1.60
N THR A 54 21.69 -4.04 -0.71
CA THR A 54 21.60 -5.47 -1.01
C THR A 54 20.19 -5.74 -1.52
N PRO A 55 20.02 -6.29 -2.73
CA PRO A 55 18.69 -6.64 -3.22
C PRO A 55 17.99 -7.53 -2.20
N MET A 56 16.73 -7.23 -1.92
CA MET A 56 15.92 -8.07 -1.03
C MET A 56 15.82 -9.48 -1.64
N THR A 57 16.08 -10.50 -0.84
CA THR A 57 15.98 -11.89 -1.29
C THR A 57 14.52 -12.28 -1.47
N ASP A 58 14.25 -13.33 -2.25
CA ASP A 58 12.87 -13.82 -2.42
C ASP A 58 12.29 -14.36 -1.09
N ASP A 59 13.12 -14.90 -0.19
CA ASP A 59 12.72 -15.33 1.14
C ASP A 59 12.28 -14.13 2.01
N GLU A 60 13.04 -13.04 1.99
CA GLU A 60 12.67 -11.80 2.69
C GLU A 60 11.38 -11.21 2.13
N VAL A 61 11.19 -11.22 0.80
CA VAL A 61 9.94 -10.77 0.17
C VAL A 61 8.76 -11.63 0.64
N SER A 62 8.91 -12.96 0.60
CA SER A 62 7.88 -13.92 1.03
C SER A 62 7.51 -13.74 2.50
N GLU A 63 8.51 -13.52 3.35
CA GLU A 63 8.32 -13.29 4.78
C GLU A 63 7.57 -11.98 5.05
N VAL A 64 7.93 -10.88 4.36
CA VAL A 64 7.18 -9.62 4.46
C VAL A 64 5.73 -9.82 4.05
N LEU A 65 5.46 -10.46 2.91
CA LEU A 65 4.09 -10.70 2.46
C LEU A 65 3.29 -11.54 3.46
N THR A 66 3.92 -12.55 4.06
CA THR A 66 3.31 -13.39 5.09
C THR A 66 2.96 -12.61 6.34
N ILE A 67 3.86 -11.72 6.81
CA ILE A 67 3.60 -10.86 7.97
C ILE A 67 2.43 -9.90 7.67
N LEU A 68 2.45 -9.24 6.50
CA LEU A 68 1.40 -8.30 6.10
C LEU A 68 0.02 -8.96 5.99
N ASP A 69 -0.03 -10.20 5.51
CA ASP A 69 -1.28 -10.97 5.44
C ASP A 69 -1.76 -11.37 6.84
N ARG A 70 -0.89 -11.98 7.64
CA ARG A 70 -1.21 -12.47 8.99
C ARG A 70 -1.68 -11.36 9.93
N CYS A 71 -1.09 -10.18 9.88
CA CYS A 71 -1.49 -9.07 10.73
C CYS A 71 -2.76 -8.36 10.24
N GLY A 72 -3.24 -8.65 9.02
CA GLY A 72 -4.43 -8.02 8.44
C GLY A 72 -4.16 -6.69 7.73
N ALA A 73 -2.90 -6.35 7.45
CA ALA A 73 -2.53 -5.09 6.79
C ALA A 73 -3.14 -4.96 5.38
N ARG A 74 -3.25 -6.08 4.66
CA ARG A 74 -3.91 -6.11 3.34
C ARG A 74 -5.38 -5.73 3.46
N GLU A 75 -6.10 -6.33 4.41
CA GLU A 75 -7.52 -6.04 4.60
C GLU A 75 -7.74 -4.60 5.07
N HIS A 76 -6.86 -4.09 5.93
CA HIS A 76 -6.90 -2.69 6.32
C HIS A 76 -6.78 -1.74 5.11
N ALA A 77 -5.80 -1.97 4.24
CA ALA A 77 -5.62 -1.14 3.05
C ALA A 77 -6.83 -1.23 2.08
N LEU A 78 -7.46 -2.40 1.95
CA LEU A 78 -8.69 -2.57 1.19
C LEU A 78 -9.88 -1.84 1.84
N SER A 79 -9.99 -1.89 3.17
CA SER A 79 -10.99 -1.14 3.93
C SER A 79 -10.84 0.37 3.72
N GLU A 80 -9.61 0.90 3.76
CA GLU A 80 -9.35 2.31 3.45
C GLU A 80 -9.71 2.66 2.01
N ALA A 81 -9.37 1.81 1.04
CA ALA A 81 -9.78 2.01 -0.35
C ALA A 81 -11.32 2.08 -0.48
N ARG A 82 -12.05 1.16 0.16
CA ARG A 82 -13.53 1.14 0.17
C ARG A 82 -14.09 2.39 0.85
N ARG A 83 -13.52 2.82 1.97
CA ARG A 83 -13.90 4.07 2.67
C ARG A 83 -13.76 5.28 1.75
N TYR A 84 -12.65 5.41 1.01
CA TYR A 84 -12.48 6.53 0.08
C TYR A 84 -13.39 6.43 -1.15
N ARG A 85 -13.66 5.22 -1.65
CA ARG A 85 -14.67 5.00 -2.70
C ARG A 85 -16.04 5.51 -2.25
N ASP A 86 -16.49 5.12 -1.07
CA ASP A 86 -17.82 5.48 -0.56
C ASP A 86 -17.93 6.99 -0.35
N ARG A 87 -16.91 7.62 0.25
CA ARG A 87 -16.82 9.09 0.35
C ARG A 87 -16.81 9.78 -1.01
N SER A 88 -16.18 9.19 -2.02
CA SER A 88 -16.15 9.76 -3.36
C SER A 88 -17.53 9.74 -4.02
N LEU A 89 -18.31 8.68 -3.78
CA LEU A 89 -19.71 8.59 -4.23
C LEU A 89 -20.61 9.61 -3.51
N GLU A 90 -20.43 9.81 -2.20
CA GLU A 90 -21.14 10.86 -1.46
C GLU A 90 -20.84 12.26 -2.01
N HIS A 91 -19.56 12.56 -2.29
CA HIS A 91 -19.16 13.85 -2.87
C HIS A 91 -19.71 14.06 -4.28
N LEU A 92 -19.81 12.99 -5.07
CA LEU A 92 -20.34 13.04 -6.44
C LEU A 92 -21.81 13.49 -6.48
N GLU A 93 -22.61 13.11 -5.48
CA GLU A 93 -24.00 13.56 -5.38
C GLU A 93 -24.12 15.08 -5.27
N LEU A 94 -23.13 15.73 -4.65
CA LEU A 94 -23.10 17.18 -4.44
C LEU A 94 -22.59 17.96 -5.67
N LEU A 95 -22.02 17.29 -6.68
CA LEU A 95 -21.46 17.98 -7.84
C LEU A 95 -22.55 18.53 -8.78
N PRO A 96 -22.35 19.73 -9.36
CA PRO A 96 -23.28 20.33 -10.31
C PRO A 96 -23.08 19.77 -11.73
N CYS A 97 -23.12 18.44 -11.87
CA CYS A 97 -23.01 17.75 -13.15
C CYS A 97 -24.35 17.17 -13.60
N ARG A 98 -24.48 16.96 -14.91
CA ARG A 98 -25.65 16.31 -15.51
C ARG A 98 -25.77 14.87 -14.99
N PRO A 99 -26.99 14.30 -14.88
CA PRO A 99 -27.19 12.94 -14.39
C PRO A 99 -26.32 11.89 -15.08
N ASP A 100 -26.13 12.01 -16.40
CA ASP A 100 -25.32 11.07 -17.19
C ASP A 100 -23.85 11.11 -16.76
N GLY A 101 -23.29 12.32 -16.58
CA GLY A 101 -21.92 12.48 -16.09
C GLY A 101 -21.73 11.98 -14.65
N LYS A 102 -22.76 12.07 -13.80
CA LYS A 102 -22.73 11.43 -12.47
C LYS A 102 -22.64 9.92 -12.58
N ARG A 103 -23.43 9.32 -13.47
CA ARG A 103 -23.39 7.86 -13.67
C ARG A 103 -22.02 7.38 -14.15
N ASP A 104 -21.46 8.04 -15.15
CA ASP A 104 -20.14 7.68 -15.70
C ASP A 104 -19.03 7.77 -14.63
N LEU A 105 -19.02 8.84 -13.83
CA LEU A 105 -18.06 9.00 -12.73
C LEU A 105 -18.26 7.96 -11.62
N ALA A 106 -19.51 7.63 -11.29
CA ALA A 106 -19.80 6.62 -10.28
C ALA A 106 -19.30 5.23 -10.72
N ASP A 107 -19.47 4.89 -11.99
CA ASP A 107 -18.99 3.63 -12.55
C ASP A 107 -17.46 3.57 -12.56
N LEU A 108 -16.79 4.67 -12.90
CA LEU A 108 -15.35 4.79 -12.75
C LEU A 108 -14.92 4.54 -11.30
N VAL A 109 -15.51 5.24 -10.32
CA VAL A 109 -15.18 5.10 -8.89
C VAL A 109 -15.36 3.65 -8.41
N ARG A 110 -16.44 2.98 -8.83
CA ARG A 110 -16.70 1.57 -8.47
C ARG A 110 -15.68 0.60 -9.08
N SER A 111 -15.13 0.93 -10.25
CA SER A 111 -14.18 0.05 -10.96
C SER A 111 -12.74 0.05 -10.40
N VAL A 112 -12.36 1.05 -9.57
CA VAL A 112 -10.97 1.23 -9.14
C VAL A 112 -10.48 0.14 -8.17
N ILE A 113 -11.41 -0.49 -7.44
CA ILE A 113 -11.10 -1.58 -6.51
C ILE A 113 -11.48 -2.89 -7.21
N ALA A 114 -10.49 -3.76 -7.43
CA ALA A 114 -10.75 -5.08 -8.00
C ALA A 114 -11.73 -5.87 -7.13
N ALA A 115 -12.58 -6.67 -7.77
CA ALA A 115 -13.56 -7.55 -7.12
C ALA A 115 -12.89 -8.61 -6.23
#